data_AF-H6UEF7-F1
#
_entry.id   AF-H6UEF7-F1
#
_cell.length_a   1.000
_cell.length_b   1.000
_cell.length_c   1.000
_cell.angle_alpha   90.00
_cell.angle_beta   90.00
_cell.angle_gamma   90.00
#
_symmetry.space_group_name_H-M   'P 1'
#
loop_
_entity.id
_entity.type
_entity.pdbx_description
1 polymer ?
#
loop_
_entity_poly.entity_id
_entity_poly.type
_entity_poly.pdbx_seq_one_letter_code
_entity_poly.pdbx_strand_id
1 'polypeptide(L)'
;FFYAHGNSFDRTFYHRVEMYNLLTEKNYHVVCFDYRGYGDSEGTPTEKGIVEDARTVYEWLKEKCGTTPIIVWGHSMGTGVSCKLVKDLSNENQPPCGLILESPFNNLKDAVTNHPIFTIFSWMNDFMVERIIIKPLNSVGLTMQSDKRIRQ
;
A
#
# COMPACT_ATOMS: atom_id res chain seq x y z
N PHE A 1 3.33 14.62 2.95
CA PHE A 1 2.69 13.34 2.58
C PHE A 1 3.70 12.22 2.63
N PHE A 2 3.38 11.16 3.35
CA PHE A 2 4.03 9.86 3.22
C PHE A 2 3.25 9.09 2.16
N TYR A 3 3.86 8.78 1.02
CA TYR A 3 3.18 8.15 -0.11
C TYR A 3 3.61 6.69 -0.29
N ALA A 4 2.66 5.78 -0.18
CA ALA A 4 2.82 4.33 -0.32
C ALA A 4 2.21 3.89 -1.66
N HIS A 5 3.04 3.48 -2.61
CA HIS A 5 2.62 3.23 -3.99
C HIS A 5 1.91 1.88 -4.19
N GLY A 6 1.24 1.73 -5.34
CA GLY A 6 0.59 0.48 -5.74
C GLY A 6 1.56 -0.56 -6.32
N ASN A 7 1.08 -1.79 -6.55
CA ASN A 7 1.88 -2.93 -7.01
C ASN A 7 2.52 -2.77 -8.41
N SER A 8 1.99 -1.88 -9.25
CA SER A 8 2.54 -1.69 -10.60
C SER A 8 3.73 -0.74 -10.58
N PHE A 9 4.86 -1.15 -11.17
CA PHE A 9 6.09 -0.34 -11.27
C PHE A 9 6.58 0.18 -9.91
N ASP A 10 7.42 1.20 -9.91
CA ASP A 10 8.08 1.78 -8.75
C ASP A 10 7.66 3.25 -8.51
N ARG A 11 8.25 3.88 -7.51
CA ARG A 11 8.00 5.28 -7.10
C ARG A 11 8.12 6.30 -8.24
N THR A 12 8.86 6.03 -9.32
CA THR A 12 9.17 6.95 -10.42
C THR A 12 8.17 6.94 -11.58
N PHE A 13 7.14 6.10 -11.52
CA PHE A 13 6.17 6.01 -12.60
C PHE A 13 5.45 7.35 -12.86
N TYR A 14 5.29 7.73 -14.14
CA TYR A 14 5.01 9.10 -14.58
C TYR A 14 3.86 9.80 -13.84
N HIS A 15 2.70 9.15 -13.70
CA HIS A 15 1.54 9.78 -13.05
C HIS A 15 1.78 10.07 -11.55
N ARG A 16 2.67 9.28 -10.91
CA ARG A 16 3.05 9.49 -9.51
C ARG A 16 3.94 10.70 -9.40
N VAL A 17 4.94 10.81 -10.29
CA VAL A 17 5.84 11.96 -10.35
C VAL A 17 5.08 13.25 -10.64
N GLU A 18 4.12 13.24 -11.56
CA GLU A 18 3.22 14.39 -11.80
C GLU A 18 2.47 14.80 -10.53
N MET A 19 1.92 13.84 -9.79
CA MET A 19 1.22 14.10 -8.52
C MET A 19 2.17 14.64 -7.45
N TYR A 20 3.40 14.13 -7.34
CA TYR A 20 4.40 14.65 -6.41
C TYR A 20 4.77 16.11 -6.73
N ASN A 21 4.94 16.42 -8.01
CA ASN A 21 5.26 17.77 -8.48
C ASN A 21 4.11 18.73 -8.19
N LEU A 22 2.86 18.34 -8.48
CA LEU A 22 1.67 19.14 -8.17
C LEU A 22 1.54 19.46 -6.68
N LEU A 23 1.86 18.49 -5.80
CA LEU A 23 1.86 18.70 -4.36
C LEU A 23 3.01 19.63 -3.93
N THR A 24 4.18 19.47 -4.53
CA THR A 24 5.36 20.30 -4.25
C THR A 24 5.14 21.75 -4.68
N GLU A 25 4.50 22.00 -5.82
CA GLU A 25 4.09 23.32 -6.29
C GLU A 25 3.12 24.02 -5.31
N LYS A 26 2.37 23.24 -4.53
CA LYS A 26 1.48 23.73 -3.47
C LYS A 26 2.17 23.82 -2.10
N ASN A 27 3.50 23.76 -2.06
CA ASN A 27 4.33 23.77 -0.85
C ASN A 27 4.08 22.59 0.10
N TYR A 28 3.68 21.43 -0.42
CA TYR A 28 3.66 20.20 0.36
C TYR A 28 4.90 19.37 0.07
N HIS A 29 5.50 18.80 1.11
CA HIS A 29 6.56 17.81 0.95
C HIS A 29 5.95 16.43 0.71
N VAL A 30 6.47 15.69 -0.27
CA VAL A 30 6.11 14.30 -0.52
C VAL A 30 7.34 13.43 -0.30
N VAL A 31 7.20 12.43 0.57
CA VAL A 31 8.18 11.37 0.73
C VAL A 31 7.59 10.11 0.13
N CYS A 32 8.20 9.67 -0.96
CA CYS A 32 7.91 8.41 -1.64
C CYS A 32 9.13 7.49 -1.53
N PHE A 33 8.89 6.19 -1.56
CA PHE A 33 9.91 5.15 -1.40
C PHE A 33 9.46 3.91 -2.15
N ASP A 34 10.37 2.98 -2.40
CA ASP A 34 10.03 1.66 -2.93
C ASP A 34 10.13 0.61 -1.83
N TYR A 35 9.14 -0.28 -1.76
CA TYR A 35 9.20 -1.46 -0.91
C TYR A 35 10.34 -2.39 -1.33
N ARG A 36 10.79 -3.27 -0.44
CA ARG A 36 11.75 -4.33 -0.79
C ARG A 36 11.28 -5.11 -2.03
N GLY A 37 12.16 -5.27 -3.02
CA GLY A 37 11.87 -5.90 -4.31
C GLY A 37 11.15 -5.01 -5.34
N TYR A 38 11.04 -3.70 -5.09
CA TYR A 38 10.55 -2.70 -6.04
C TYR A 38 11.65 -1.68 -6.36
N GLY A 39 11.63 -1.15 -7.59
CA GLY A 39 12.57 -0.11 -8.02
C GLY A 39 14.01 -0.48 -7.72
N ASP A 40 14.68 0.35 -6.93
CA ASP A 40 16.07 0.16 -6.51
C ASP A 40 16.22 -0.61 -5.18
N SER A 41 15.11 -0.98 -4.52
CA SER A 41 15.12 -1.64 -3.21
C SER A 41 15.34 -3.15 -3.34
N GLU A 42 16.33 -3.67 -2.63
CA GLU A 42 16.68 -5.10 -2.61
C GLU A 42 15.63 -5.97 -1.88
N GLY A 43 15.71 -7.30 -2.06
CA GLY A 43 14.90 -8.28 -1.31
C GLY A 43 13.61 -8.73 -2.01
N THR A 44 12.78 -9.46 -1.27
CA THR A 44 11.53 -10.06 -1.79
C THR A 44 10.30 -9.45 -1.11
N PRO A 45 9.29 -8.98 -1.87
CA PRO A 45 8.12 -8.35 -1.30
C PRO A 45 7.21 -9.38 -0.63
N THR A 46 7.10 -9.32 0.69
CA THR A 46 6.12 -10.08 1.51
C THR A 46 5.23 -9.09 2.26
N GLU A 47 4.01 -9.47 2.65
CA GLU A 47 3.10 -8.53 3.37
C GLU A 47 3.78 -7.91 4.59
N LYS A 48 4.37 -8.77 5.43
CA LYS A 48 5.10 -8.33 6.61
C LYS A 48 6.26 -7.42 6.23
N GLY A 49 7.03 -7.79 5.21
CA GLY A 49 8.19 -7.02 4.77
C GLY A 49 7.84 -5.64 4.25
N ILE A 50 6.85 -5.50 3.37
CA ILE A 50 6.49 -4.20 2.79
C ILE A 50 5.85 -3.27 3.84
N VAL A 51 5.17 -3.83 4.86
CA VAL A 51 4.68 -3.07 6.02
C VAL A 51 5.83 -2.61 6.92
N GLU A 52 6.82 -3.47 7.16
CA GLU A 52 8.04 -3.10 7.88
C GLU A 52 8.79 -1.98 7.16
N ASP A 53 8.96 -2.06 5.85
CA ASP A 53 9.62 -1.02 5.05
C ASP A 53 8.89 0.33 5.19
N ALA A 54 7.55 0.30 5.08
CA ALA A 54 6.72 1.47 5.28
C ALA A 54 6.87 2.06 6.70
N ARG A 55 6.96 1.20 7.72
CA ARG A 55 7.18 1.61 9.11
C ARG A 55 8.55 2.28 9.28
N THR A 56 9.61 1.68 8.74
CA THR A 56 10.96 2.24 8.79
C THR A 56 11.03 3.63 8.15
N VAL A 57 10.43 3.81 6.97
CA VAL A 57 10.40 5.12 6.30
C VAL A 57 9.54 6.12 7.09
N TYR A 58 8.44 5.68 7.68
CA TYR A 58 7.58 6.55 8.49
C TYR A 58 8.28 7.04 9.76
N GLU A 59 8.99 6.16 10.47
CA GLU A 59 9.78 6.51 11.66
C GLU A 59 10.89 7.52 11.31
N TRP A 60 11.64 7.24 10.24
CA TRP A 60 12.63 8.19 9.71
C TRP A 60 12.00 9.55 9.38
N LEU A 61 10.84 9.55 8.72
CA LEU A 61 10.12 10.77 8.38
C LEU A 61 9.67 11.52 9.63
N LYS A 62 9.18 10.80 10.66
CA LYS A 62 8.70 11.39 11.91
C LYS A 62 9.82 12.11 12.65
N GLU A 63 11.01 11.54 12.67
CA GLU A 63 12.21 12.18 13.24
C GLU A 63 12.59 13.46 12.49
N LYS A 64 12.44 13.50 11.16
CA LYS A 64 12.76 14.69 10.35
C LYS A 64 11.67 15.77 10.40
N CYS A 65 10.41 15.39 10.50
CA CYS A 65 9.28 16.32 10.46
C CYS A 65 9.01 17.02 11.80
N GLY A 66 9.45 16.45 12.93
CA GLY A 66 9.16 16.98 14.27
C GLY A 66 7.66 17.14 14.52
N THR A 67 7.20 18.40 14.62
CA THR A 67 5.78 18.77 14.81
C THR A 67 4.98 18.91 13.52
N THR A 68 5.64 18.87 12.35
CA THR A 68 4.96 18.98 11.05
C THR A 68 3.99 17.79 10.87
N PRO A 69 2.72 18.04 10.50
CA PRO A 69 1.74 16.97 10.34
C PRO A 69 2.10 16.04 9.19
N ILE A 70 2.04 14.73 9.46
CA ILE A 70 2.24 13.69 8.45
C ILE A 70 0.88 13.11 8.09
N ILE A 71 0.53 13.18 6.80
CA ILE A 71 -0.61 12.50 6.21
C ILE A 71 -0.06 11.30 5.44
N VAL A 72 -0.56 10.10 5.79
CA VAL A 72 -0.27 8.85 5.09
C VAL A 72 -1.21 8.75 3.90
N TRP A 73 -0.68 8.51 2.71
CA TRP A 73 -1.43 8.34 1.47
C TRP A 73 -1.04 6.99 0.86
N GLY A 74 -1.99 6.06 0.82
CA GLY A 74 -1.83 4.79 0.11
C GLY A 74 -2.58 4.79 -1.21
N HIS A 75 -1.98 4.26 -2.26
CA HIS A 75 -2.63 4.04 -3.56
C HIS A 75 -2.67 2.54 -3.90
N SER A 76 -3.84 2.02 -4.30
CA SER A 76 -4.00 0.63 -4.74
C SER A 76 -3.47 -0.35 -3.67
N MET A 77 -2.49 -1.22 -3.96
CA MET A 77 -1.85 -2.07 -2.94
C MET A 77 -1.35 -1.29 -1.71
N GLY A 78 -0.85 -0.06 -1.92
CA GLY A 78 -0.38 0.82 -0.86
C GLY A 78 -1.46 1.22 0.14
N THR A 79 -2.75 1.11 -0.19
CA THR A 79 -3.84 1.32 0.79
C THR A 79 -3.85 0.27 1.88
N GLY A 80 -3.59 -1.00 1.53
CA GLY A 80 -3.51 -2.10 2.51
C GLY A 80 -2.31 -1.92 3.45
N VAL A 81 -1.15 -1.58 2.87
CA VAL A 81 0.08 -1.29 3.63
C VAL A 81 -0.14 -0.11 4.58
N SER A 82 -0.73 0.98 4.06
CA SER A 82 -1.02 2.19 4.85
C SER A 82 -2.01 1.94 5.98
N CYS A 83 -3.10 1.22 5.73
CA CYS A 83 -4.06 0.85 6.78
C CYS A 83 -3.41 0.05 7.91
N LYS A 84 -2.55 -0.92 7.57
CA LYS A 84 -1.83 -1.72 8.56
C LYS A 84 -0.85 -0.87 9.37
N LEU A 85 -0.05 -0.04 8.70
CA LEU A 85 0.87 0.90 9.35
C LEU A 85 0.13 1.83 10.30
N VAL A 86 -0.92 2.50 9.84
CA VAL A 86 -1.70 3.45 10.66
C VAL A 86 -2.34 2.75 11.86
N LYS A 87 -2.89 1.54 11.68
CA LYS A 87 -3.43 0.76 12.80
C LYS A 87 -2.37 0.49 13.87
N ASP A 88 -1.19 0.05 13.46
CA ASP A 88 -0.12 -0.29 14.41
C ASP A 88 0.36 0.95 15.16
N LEU A 89 0.58 2.06 14.46
CA LEU A 89 0.90 3.36 15.06
C LEU A 89 -0.19 3.88 16.02
N SER A 90 -1.47 3.72 15.65
CA SER A 90 -2.60 4.08 16.52
C SER A 90 -2.61 3.25 17.81
N ASN A 91 -2.34 1.95 17.74
CA ASN A 91 -2.24 1.10 18.94
C ASN A 91 -1.05 1.48 19.84
N GLU A 92 -0.01 2.06 19.25
CA GLU A 92 1.17 2.60 19.95
C GLU A 92 0.95 4.03 20.48
N ASN A 93 -0.27 4.58 20.37
CA ASN A 93 -0.62 5.96 20.72
C ASN A 93 0.17 7.03 19.93
N GLN A 94 0.56 6.72 18.70
CA GLN A 94 1.28 7.63 17.80
C GLN A 94 0.57 7.77 16.43
N PRO A 95 -0.74 8.04 16.38
CA PRO A 95 -1.46 8.10 15.11
C PRO A 95 -0.91 9.22 14.21
N PRO A 96 -0.86 9.01 12.88
CA PRO A 96 -0.61 10.10 11.94
C PRO A 96 -1.76 11.13 11.96
N CYS A 97 -1.51 12.29 11.34
CA CYS A 97 -2.51 13.35 11.24
C CYS A 97 -3.72 12.97 10.36
N GLY A 98 -3.52 12.03 9.43
CA GLY A 98 -4.58 11.57 8.55
C GLY A 98 -4.14 10.40 7.67
N LEU A 99 -5.13 9.73 7.10
CA LEU A 99 -4.97 8.63 6.16
C LEU A 99 -5.82 8.90 4.91
N ILE A 100 -5.18 8.95 3.75
CA ILE A 100 -5.81 9.02 2.42
C ILE A 100 -5.70 7.63 1.79
N LEU A 101 -6.85 7.12 1.34
CA LEU A 101 -6.94 5.87 0.61
C LEU A 101 -7.38 6.16 -0.82
N GLU A 102 -6.44 6.07 -1.75
CA GLU A 102 -6.69 6.28 -3.17
C GLU A 102 -6.91 4.93 -3.86
N SER A 103 -8.07 4.79 -4.50
CA SER A 103 -8.49 3.55 -5.17
C SER A 103 -8.32 2.31 -4.27
N PRO A 104 -8.86 2.32 -3.03
CA PRO A 104 -8.68 1.21 -2.09
C PRO A 104 -9.42 -0.03 -2.55
N PHE A 105 -8.93 -1.18 -2.09
CA PHE A 105 -9.61 -2.45 -2.21
C PHE A 105 -10.07 -2.95 -0.84
N ASN A 106 -11.31 -3.42 -0.79
CA ASN A 106 -12.01 -3.85 0.41
C ASN A 106 -11.48 -5.23 0.85
N ASN A 107 -11.18 -6.08 -0.15
CA ASN A 107 -10.52 -7.37 0.00
C ASN A 107 -9.91 -7.76 -1.37
N LEU A 108 -8.88 -8.60 -1.36
CA LEU A 108 -8.18 -9.06 -2.57
C LEU A 108 -9.09 -9.88 -3.51
N LYS A 109 -10.20 -10.43 -2.99
CA LYS A 109 -11.16 -11.27 -3.73
C LYS A 109 -12.17 -10.44 -4.55
N ASP A 110 -12.62 -9.31 -4.03
CA ASP A 110 -13.54 -8.35 -4.67
C ASP A 110 -12.80 -7.48 -5.66
N ALA A 111 -11.53 -7.15 -5.37
CA ALA A 111 -10.61 -6.53 -6.31
C ALA A 111 -10.42 -7.38 -7.58
N VAL A 112 -10.37 -8.72 -7.42
CA VAL A 112 -10.24 -9.66 -8.53
C VAL A 112 -11.56 -9.85 -9.28
N THR A 113 -12.70 -9.82 -8.59
CA THR A 113 -13.99 -10.16 -9.22
C THR A 113 -14.62 -8.98 -9.98
N ASN A 114 -14.39 -7.73 -9.55
CA ASN A 114 -15.18 -6.58 -10.04
C ASN A 114 -14.36 -5.44 -10.68
N HIS A 115 -13.04 -5.57 -10.83
CA HIS A 115 -12.21 -4.49 -11.37
C HIS A 115 -12.01 -4.61 -12.89
N PRO A 116 -12.07 -3.51 -13.68
CA PRO A 116 -11.83 -3.50 -15.13
C PRO A 116 -10.49 -4.11 -15.58
N ILE A 117 -9.49 -4.10 -14.69
CA ILE A 117 -8.16 -4.70 -14.88
C ILE A 117 -8.24 -6.24 -14.92
N PHE A 118 -9.19 -6.83 -14.18
CA PHE A 118 -9.45 -8.28 -14.21
C PHE A 118 -10.41 -8.69 -15.32
N THR A 119 -11.02 -7.74 -16.03
CA THR A 119 -11.78 -8.04 -17.25
C THR A 119 -10.88 -8.58 -18.36
N ILE A 120 -9.58 -8.25 -18.36
CA ILE A 120 -8.56 -8.90 -19.22
C ILE A 120 -8.29 -10.36 -18.81
N PHE A 121 -8.58 -10.74 -17.56
CA PHE A 121 -8.49 -12.11 -17.05
C PHE A 121 -9.85 -12.82 -16.98
N SER A 122 -10.92 -12.20 -17.50
CA SER A 122 -12.29 -12.77 -17.48
C SER A 122 -12.44 -14.07 -18.29
N TRP A 123 -11.47 -14.40 -19.14
CA TRP A 123 -11.39 -15.67 -19.87
C TRP A 123 -10.87 -16.84 -19.01
N MET A 124 -10.31 -16.56 -17.83
CA MET A 124 -9.80 -17.58 -16.91
C MET A 124 -10.91 -18.12 -16.01
N ASN A 125 -11.08 -19.45 -15.99
CA ASN A 125 -12.01 -20.12 -15.10
C ASN A 125 -11.54 -20.01 -13.63
N ASP A 126 -12.48 -20.06 -12.68
CA ASP A 126 -12.27 -19.98 -11.22
C ASP A 126 -11.10 -20.85 -10.73
N PHE A 127 -10.94 -22.05 -11.30
CA PHE A 127 -9.84 -22.95 -10.98
C PHE A 127 -8.45 -22.34 -11.27
N MET A 128 -8.30 -21.58 -12.36
CA MET A 128 -7.05 -20.93 -12.74
C MET A 128 -6.78 -19.70 -11.89
N VAL A 129 -7.81 -18.90 -11.57
CA VAL A 129 -7.71 -17.77 -10.64
C VAL A 129 -7.27 -18.28 -9.26
N GLU A 130 -7.86 -19.37 -8.80
CA GLU A 130 -7.53 -19.95 -7.51
C GLU A 130 -6.09 -20.50 -7.46
N ARG A 131 -5.60 -21.10 -8.55
CA ARG A 131 -4.23 -21.66 -8.61
C ARG A 131 -3.13 -20.64 -8.88
N ILE A 132 -3.36 -19.65 -9.72
CA ILE A 132 -2.32 -18.74 -10.23
C ILE A 132 -2.25 -17.47 -9.39
N ILE A 133 -3.37 -17.06 -8.79
CA ILE A 133 -3.48 -15.79 -8.06
C ILE A 133 -3.66 -16.09 -6.57
N ILE A 134 -4.71 -16.82 -6.20
CA ILE A 134 -5.11 -16.96 -4.80
C ILE A 134 -4.19 -17.89 -4.00
N LYS A 135 -3.80 -19.06 -4.53
CA LYS A 135 -2.91 -20.01 -3.83
C LYS A 135 -1.50 -19.46 -3.59
N PRO A 136 -0.84 -18.79 -4.54
CA PRO A 136 0.45 -18.16 -4.30
C PRO A 136 0.34 -17.09 -3.22
N LEU A 137 -0.69 -16.23 -3.28
CA LEU A 137 -0.95 -15.19 -2.27
C LEU A 137 -1.23 -15.78 -0.87
N ASN A 138 -2.02 -16.85 -0.79
CA ASN A 138 -2.25 -17.57 0.48
C ASN A 138 -0.99 -18.28 0.99
N SER A 139 -0.16 -18.82 0.10
CA SER A 139 1.06 -19.55 0.48
C SER A 139 2.16 -18.64 1.06
N VAL A 140 2.10 -17.33 0.78
CA VAL A 140 3.02 -16.32 1.35
C VAL A 140 2.39 -15.53 2.50
N GLY A 141 1.24 -15.98 3.02
CA GLY A 141 0.58 -15.38 4.19
C GLY A 141 -0.26 -14.14 3.89
N LEU A 142 -0.37 -13.71 2.62
CA LEU A 142 -1.21 -12.60 2.16
C LEU A 142 -2.70 -13.00 2.13
N THR A 143 -3.24 -13.30 3.30
CA THR A 143 -4.64 -13.74 3.43
C THR A 143 -5.62 -12.57 3.54
N MET A 144 -5.14 -11.35 3.86
CA MET A 144 -5.91 -10.10 4.00
C MET A 144 -7.39 -10.30 4.40
N GLN A 145 -7.61 -10.99 5.53
CA GLN A 145 -8.95 -11.28 6.09
C GLN A 145 -9.41 -10.12 6.99
N SER A 146 -9.71 -8.98 6.36
CA SER A 146 -10.21 -7.78 7.06
C SER A 146 -11.64 -8.00 7.61
N ASP A 147 -12.42 -8.86 6.97
CA ASP A 147 -13.79 -9.25 7.33
C ASP A 147 -13.88 -9.97 8.69
N LYS A 148 -12.90 -10.81 9.04
CA LYS A 148 -12.86 -11.48 10.35
C LYS A 148 -12.45 -10.56 11.50
N ARG A 149 -11.87 -9.39 11.21
CA ARG A 149 -11.38 -8.44 12.24
C ARG A 149 -12.41 -7.39 12.65
N ILE A 150 -13.58 -7.36 12.00
CA ILE A 150 -14.68 -6.42 12.29
C ILE A 150 -15.70 -7.02 13.28
N ARG A 151 -15.59 -8.32 13.61
CA ARG A 151 -16.52 -9.04 14.51
C ARG A 151 -15.95 -9.34 15.92
N GLN A 152 -14.87 -8.68 16.34
CA GLN A 152 -14.37 -8.78 17.71
C GLN A 152 -14.38 -7.41 18.37
#